data_AF-A0A6A6E3H2-F1
#
_entry.id   AF-A0A6A6E3H2-F1
#
_cell.length_a   1.000
_cell.length_b   1.000
_cell.length_c   1.000
_cell.angle_alpha   90.00
_cell.angle_beta   90.00
_cell.angle_gamma   90.00
#
_symmetry.space_group_name_H-M   'P 1'
#
loop_
_entity.id
_entity.type
_entity.pdbx_description
1 polymer ?
#
loop_
_entity_poly.entity_id
_entity_poly.type
_entity_poly.pdbx_seq_one_letter_code
_entity_poly.pdbx_strand_id
1 'polypeptide(L)' 'VPGGIHPPLEIIASWPPPNYTDSPTRPKRVLVVACTSGPLTIPLLFARLWTRIRIQPNIGRDDWLVVAAIVSLPSST' A
#
# COMPACT_ATOMS: atom_id res chain seq x y z
N VAL A 1 -0.95 37.40 -13.69
CA VAL A 1 0.03 36.43 -14.24
C VAL A 1 -0.74 35.21 -14.74
N PRO A 2 -0.46 34.66 -15.92
CA PRO A 2 -1.26 33.59 -16.50
C PRO A 2 -1.02 32.29 -15.71
N GLY A 3 -2.04 31.86 -14.97
CA GLY A 3 -2.01 30.71 -14.07
C GLY A 3 -2.18 29.38 -14.81
N GLY A 4 -1.12 28.91 -15.47
CA GLY A 4 -1.00 27.52 -15.87
C GLY A 4 -0.58 26.63 -14.69
N ILE A 5 -0.70 25.30 -14.86
CA ILE A 5 -0.24 24.30 -13.88
C ILE A 5 1.30 24.35 -13.68
N HIS A 6 2.02 24.96 -14.63
CA HIS A 6 3.44 25.20 -14.48
C HIS A 6 3.73 26.56 -13.83
N PRO A 7 4.44 26.57 -12.69
CA PRO A 7 4.90 27.82 -12.10
C PRO A 7 5.85 28.53 -13.09
N PRO A 8 5.85 29.87 -13.12
CA PRO A 8 6.77 30.65 -13.94
C PRO A 8 8.24 30.31 -13.62
N LEU A 9 9.11 30.42 -14.62
CA LEU A 9 10.49 29.94 -14.56
C LEU A 9 11.31 30.61 -13.44
N GLU A 10 11.01 31.87 -13.12
CA GLU A 10 11.59 32.62 -12.00
C GLU A 10 11.31 31.95 -10.64
N ILE A 11 10.11 31.37 -10.49
CA ILE A 11 9.73 30.65 -9.27
C ILE A 11 10.46 29.31 -9.19
N ILE A 12 10.58 28.58 -10.31
CA ILE A 12 11.30 27.30 -10.35
C ILE A 12 12.78 27.50 -10.00
N ALA A 13 13.39 28.58 -10.50
CA ALA A 13 14.77 28.93 -10.20
C ALA A 13 14.98 29.36 -8.74
N SER A 14 13.94 29.84 -8.06
CA SER A 14 13.98 30.21 -6.64
C SER A 14 13.91 29.02 -5.68
N TRP A 15 13.65 27.81 -6.18
CA TRP A 15 13.50 26.64 -5.32
C TRP A 15 14.83 26.21 -4.69
N PRO A 16 14.81 25.80 -3.41
CA PRO A 16 16.01 25.29 -2.77
C PRO A 16 16.48 24.02 -3.47
N PRO A 17 17.81 23.77 -3.52
CA PRO A 17 18.35 22.55 -4.08
C PRO A 17 17.73 21.35 -3.35
N PRO A 18 17.34 20.29 -4.08
CA PRO A 18 16.71 19.12 -3.49
C PRO A 18 17.63 18.51 -2.43
N ASN A 19 17.15 18.51 -1.19
CA ASN A 19 17.90 17.98 -0.06
C ASN A 19 17.75 16.45 -0.01
N TYR A 20 18.69 15.75 -0.67
CA TYR A 20 18.75 14.29 -0.69
C TYR A 20 19.50 13.69 0.50
N THR A 21 20.00 14.51 1.42
CA THR A 21 20.67 14.06 2.62
C THR A 21 19.62 13.81 3.70
N ASP A 22 19.65 12.62 4.33
CA ASP A 22 18.73 12.23 5.40
C ASP A 22 18.69 13.35 6.48
N SER A 23 17.64 14.17 6.48
CA SER A 23 17.52 15.26 7.44
C SER A 23 17.33 14.68 8.85
N PRO A 24 18.20 15.02 9.82
CA PRO A 24 18.06 14.54 11.20
C PRO A 24 16.74 14.99 11.85
N THR A 25 16.08 16.00 11.28
CA THR A 25 14.81 16.55 11.76
C THR A 25 13.60 15.73 11.29
N ARG A 26 13.70 14.90 10.23
CA ARG A 26 12.56 14.11 9.73
C ARG A 26 12.47 12.77 10.48
N PRO A 27 11.45 12.55 11.33
CA PRO A 27 11.38 11.35 12.12
C PRO A 27 11.03 10.13 11.25
N LYS A 28 11.81 9.04 11.38
CA LYS A 28 11.56 7.74 10.72
C LYS A 28 10.32 6.99 11.25
N ARG A 29 9.42 7.68 11.97
CA ARG A 29 8.22 7.11 12.62
C ARG A 29 7.27 6.45 11.62
N VAL A 30 7.10 7.04 10.44
CA VAL A 30 6.24 6.48 9.37
C VAL A 30 6.77 5.12 8.89
N LEU A 31 8.09 5.01 8.74
CA LEU A 31 8.73 3.74 8.35
C LEU A 31 8.52 2.68 9.43
N VAL A 32 8.73 3.04 10.70
CA VAL A 32 8.52 2.11 11.83
C VAL A 32 7.07 1.63 11.87
N VAL A 33 6.10 2.54 11.77
CA VAL A 33 4.67 2.18 11.76
C VAL A 33 4.34 1.26 10.60
N ALA A 34 4.81 1.57 9.39
CA ALA A 34 4.59 0.72 8.21
C ALA A 34 5.22 -0.68 8.36
N CYS A 35 6.44 -0.75 8.90
CA CYS A 35 7.14 -2.00 9.17
C CYS A 35 6.46 -2.84 10.26
N THR A 36 5.75 -2.23 11.22
CA THR A 36 5.00 -2.96 12.25
C THR A 36 3.60 -3.34 11.75
N SER A 37 2.90 -2.43 11.07
CA SER A 37 1.53 -2.68 10.60
C SER A 37 1.47 -3.69 9.47
N GLY A 38 2.45 -3.68 8.55
CA GLY A 38 2.54 -4.63 7.43
C GLY A 38 2.44 -6.10 7.89
N PRO A 39 3.39 -6.62 8.68
CA PRO A 39 3.35 -7.99 9.16
C PRO A 39 2.19 -8.28 10.10
N LEU A 40 1.60 -7.28 10.79
CA LEU A 40 0.40 -7.47 11.61
C LEU A 40 -0.87 -7.67 10.76
N THR A 41 -0.98 -7.01 9.61
CA THR A 41 -2.17 -7.14 8.74
C THR A 41 -2.26 -8.50 8.06
N ILE A 42 -1.13 -9.13 7.73
CA ILE A 42 -1.05 -10.45 7.08
C ILE A 42 -1.79 -11.54 7.87
N PRO A 43 -1.47 -11.85 9.15
CA PRO A 43 -2.15 -12.88 9.91
C PRO A 43 -3.61 -12.52 10.21
N LEU A 44 -3.94 -11.23 10.35
CA LEU A 44 -5.32 -10.79 10.53
C LEU A 44 -6.17 -11.07 9.28
N LEU A 45 -5.61 -10.88 8.08
CA LEU A 45 -6.25 -11.26 6.83
C LEU A 45 -6.45 -12.78 6.75
N PHE A 46 -5.42 -13.56 7.07
CA PHE A 46 -5.53 -15.03 7.09
C PHE A 46 -6.57 -15.52 8.10
N ALA A 47 -6.60 -14.98 9.31
CA ALA A 47 -7.60 -15.30 10.31
C ALA A 47 -9.02 -14.94 9.82
N ARG A 48 -9.18 -13.81 9.12
CA ARG A 48 -10.46 -13.40 8.53
C ARG A 48 -10.89 -14.35 7.41
N LEU A 49 -9.99 -14.75 6.52
CA LEU A 49 -10.30 -15.76 5.50
C LEU A 49 -10.63 -17.12 6.14
N TRP A 50 -9.87 -17.53 7.16
CA TRP A 50 -10.07 -18.79 7.87
C TRP A 50 -11.45 -18.85 8.53
N THR A 51 -11.84 -17.81 9.25
CA THR A 51 -13.16 -17.74 9.91
C THR A 51 -14.30 -17.78 8.88
N ARG A 52 -14.15 -17.11 7.74
CA ARG A 52 -15.13 -17.18 6.64
C ARG A 52 -15.25 -18.59 6.06
N ILE A 53 -14.12 -19.24 5.76
CA ILE A 53 -14.11 -20.58 5.13
C ILE A 53 -14.56 -21.69 6.10
N ARG A 54 -14.14 -21.64 7.37
CA ARG A 54 -14.30 -22.74 8.32
C ARG A 54 -15.49 -22.59 9.26
N ILE A 55 -15.78 -21.38 9.72
CA ILE A 55 -16.79 -21.14 10.78
C ILE A 55 -18.12 -20.72 10.18
N GLN A 56 -18.11 -20.05 9.03
CA GLN A 56 -19.33 -19.62 8.31
C GLN A 56 -19.47 -20.31 6.96
N PRO A 57 -19.75 -21.63 6.91
CA PRO A 57 -19.90 -22.40 5.67
C PRO A 57 -21.23 -22.10 4.93
N ASN A 58 -21.77 -20.88 5.00
CA ASN A 58 -22.78 -20.43 4.04
C ASN A 58 -22.09 -19.98 2.75
N ILE A 59 -21.23 -20.86 2.23
CA ILE A 59 -20.56 -20.74 0.93
C ILE A 59 -21.66 -20.87 -0.12
N GLY A 60 -22.17 -19.72 -0.57
CA GLY A 60 -22.73 -19.67 -1.91
C GLY A 60 -21.64 -20.11 -2.89
N ARG A 61 -22.04 -20.77 -3.99
CA ARG A 61 -21.14 -21.28 -5.05
C ARG A 61 -20.13 -20.23 -5.58
N ASP A 62 -20.35 -18.96 -5.29
CA ASP A 62 -19.51 -17.82 -5.64
C ASP A 62 -18.14 -17.80 -4.93
N ASP A 63 -18.05 -18.22 -3.66
CA ASP A 63 -16.81 -18.10 -2.85
C ASP A 63 -15.68 -19.04 -3.36
N TRP A 64 -16.05 -20.09 -4.10
CA TRP A 64 -15.12 -20.98 -4.79
C TRP A 64 -14.43 -20.31 -5.98
N LEU A 65 -15.08 -19.34 -6.63
CA LEU A 65 -14.49 -18.60 -7.76
C LEU A 65 -13.37 -17.67 -7.28
N VAL A 66 -13.51 -17.08 -6.09
CA VAL A 66 -12.48 -16.23 -5.48
C VAL A 66 -11.25 -17.06 -5.08
N VAL A 67 -11.45 -18.23 -4.50
CA VAL A 67 -10.36 -19.16 -4.17
C VAL A 67 -9.67 -19.69 -5.43
N ALA A 68 -10.43 -20.03 -6.47
CA ALA A 68 -9.88 -20.44 -7.76
C ALA A 68 -9.06 -19.33 -8.44
N ALA A 69 -9.52 -18.07 -8.36
CA ALA A 69 -8.80 -16.93 -8.91
C ALA A 69 -7.48 -16.65 -8.17
N ILE A 70 -7.46 -16.77 -6.84
CA ILE A 70 -6.24 -16.60 -6.03
C ILE A 70 -5.24 -17.74 -6.27
N VAL A 71 -5.72 -18.97 -6.43
CA VAL A 71 -4.87 -20.14 -6.73
C VAL A 71 -4.39 -20.14 -8.19
N SER A 72 -5.17 -19.59 -9.13
CA SER A 72 -4.81 -19.44 -10.55
C SER A 72 -3.84 -18.30 -10.82
N LEU A 73 -3.35 -17.63 -9.78
CA LEU A 73 -2.33 -16.59 -9.86
C LEU A 73 -0.86 -17.09 -9.62
N PRO A 74 -0.39 -18.28 -10.08
CA PRO A 74 1.03 -18.56 -10.07
C PRO A 74 1.65 -18.20 -11.44
N SER A 75 2.80 -17.53 -11.36
CA SER A 75 3.91 -17.66 -12.31
C SER A 75 3.67 -17.32 -13.78
N SER A 76 3.43 -16.05 -14.11
CA SER A 76 3.93 -15.50 -15.39
C SER A 76 5.27 -14.82 -15.10
N THR A 77 6.33 -15.54 -15.45
CA THR A 77 7.73 -15.13 -15.74
C THR A 77 8.08 -13.66 -15.66
#